data_AF-A0A2H6JVT5-F1
#
_entry.id   AF-A0A2H6JVT5-F1
#
_cell.length_a   1.000
_cell.length_b   1.000
_cell.length_c   1.000
_cell.angle_alpha   90.00
_cell.angle_beta   90.00
_cell.angle_gamma   90.00
#
_symmetry.space_group_name_H-M   'P 1'
#
loop_
_entity.id
_entity.type
_entity.pdbx_description
1 polymer ?
#
loop_
_entity_poly.entity_id
_entity_poly.type
_entity_poly.pdbx_seq_one_letter_code
_entity_poly.pdbx_strand_id
1 'polypeptide(L)'
;MSERGIIYVNKAKKGGYVARVHLDNGKTKIDVPLGYQMDMSSNKKACEIEREKGQITKIIVNGKELPKNQKFSKGHSINDKSRNHIAKAVSDIFNIDNTKLPSDTRIALQSFKGKDIENYSLLLNKASQFYDNDKFKFFEVDRKKGIVLNVQPDYSKIDIKAIAERHKKNIEKLNIDIKSIILKPDWRLIVGLGNESVYETSMTLHHIYGIPYIPGSAIKGVVRSYIITEKFGSDEKKALKEDQGFCDIFGCPKESFYNESRQGKISFFDALPLSKPTIKPDIMNPHYGTYYSDSSGNVPPADDHSPKPIFFLTVKDAEFEFIIGIKEKDNTAIQKGIFEDKYPLEAGYEWMKKALNEHGIGAKTAVGYGYLQ
;
A
#
# COMPACT_ATOMS: atom_id res chain seq x y z
N MET A 1 -24.70 21.23 -19.99
CA MET A 1 -24.72 22.27 -21.05
C MET A 1 -24.38 21.57 -22.36
N SER A 2 -25.19 21.72 -23.41
CA SER A 2 -24.90 21.13 -24.72
C SER A 2 -24.02 22.08 -25.55
N GLU A 3 -23.05 21.52 -26.25
CA GLU A 3 -22.10 22.28 -27.08
C GLU A 3 -22.13 21.79 -28.52
N ARG A 4 -22.12 22.72 -29.47
CA ARG A 4 -22.22 22.46 -30.91
C ARG A 4 -20.85 22.41 -31.57
N GLY A 5 -20.73 21.55 -32.57
CA GLY A 5 -19.49 21.40 -33.36
C GLY A 5 -19.64 20.49 -34.56
N ILE A 6 -18.53 20.20 -35.23
CA ILE A 6 -18.44 19.29 -36.37
C ILE A 6 -17.65 18.04 -35.96
N ILE A 7 -18.21 16.85 -36.22
CA ILE A 7 -17.55 15.57 -35.96
C ILE A 7 -16.75 15.11 -37.19
N TYR A 8 -15.49 14.72 -36.98
CA TYR A 8 -14.61 14.17 -38.00
C TYR A 8 -14.31 12.71 -37.66
N VAL A 9 -14.61 11.80 -38.58
CA VAL A 9 -14.47 10.35 -38.40
C VAL A 9 -13.40 9.82 -39.34
N ASN A 10 -12.43 9.08 -38.80
CA ASN A 10 -11.33 8.45 -39.54
C ASN A 10 -11.27 6.95 -39.27
N LYS A 11 -10.76 6.18 -40.23
CA LYS A 11 -10.54 4.74 -40.07
C LYS A 11 -9.22 4.47 -39.33
N ALA A 12 -9.26 3.63 -38.29
CA ALA A 12 -8.09 3.29 -37.50
C ALA A 12 -7.21 2.22 -38.18
N LYS A 13 -5.89 2.26 -37.95
CA LYS A 13 -4.90 1.33 -38.55
C LYS A 13 -5.16 -0.16 -38.24
N LYS A 14 -5.84 -0.48 -37.13
CA LYS A 14 -6.16 -1.85 -36.70
C LYS A 14 -7.63 -2.26 -36.95
N GLY A 15 -8.36 -1.50 -37.78
CA GLY A 15 -9.80 -1.66 -37.98
C GLY A 15 -10.63 -0.87 -36.96
N GLY A 16 -11.84 -0.45 -37.35
CA GLY A 16 -12.71 0.45 -36.57
C GLY A 16 -12.59 1.93 -36.97
N TYR A 17 -13.40 2.77 -36.31
CA TYR A 17 -13.47 4.22 -36.56
C TYR A 17 -13.12 4.99 -35.30
N VAL A 18 -12.35 6.07 -35.45
CA VAL A 18 -12.04 7.04 -34.41
C VAL A 18 -12.59 8.39 -34.83
N ALA A 19 -13.10 9.17 -33.89
CA ALA A 19 -13.61 10.50 -34.21
C ALA A 19 -13.13 11.58 -33.26
N ARG A 20 -13.19 12.80 -33.77
CA ARG A 20 -12.85 14.03 -33.07
C ARG A 20 -13.92 15.07 -33.37
N VAL A 21 -14.42 15.72 -32.33
CA VAL A 21 -15.36 16.84 -32.44
C VAL A 21 -14.57 18.14 -32.38
N HIS A 22 -14.78 19.01 -33.37
CA HIS A 22 -14.30 20.38 -33.35
C HIS A 22 -15.48 21.27 -32.95
N LEU A 23 -15.39 21.92 -31.79
CA LEU A 23 -16.45 22.80 -31.32
C LEU A 23 -16.45 24.13 -32.09
N ASP A 24 -17.63 24.75 -32.20
CA ASP A 24 -17.83 26.01 -32.95
C ASP A 24 -17.04 27.20 -32.36
N ASN A 25 -16.50 27.04 -31.14
CA ASN A 25 -15.58 27.99 -30.52
C ASN A 25 -14.18 28.04 -31.18
N GLY A 26 -13.92 27.19 -32.19
CA GLY A 26 -12.75 27.20 -33.06
C GLY A 26 -11.43 26.73 -32.42
N LYS A 27 -11.33 26.69 -31.09
CA LYS A 27 -10.10 26.33 -30.36
C LYS A 27 -10.13 24.93 -29.75
N THR A 28 -11.31 24.40 -29.44
CA THR A 28 -11.43 23.14 -28.71
C THR A 28 -11.66 21.95 -29.65
N LYS A 29 -10.73 21.00 -29.62
CA LYS A 29 -10.84 19.71 -30.31
C LYS A 29 -10.90 18.61 -29.28
N ILE A 30 -11.92 17.75 -29.37
CA ILE A 30 -12.19 16.72 -28.36
C ILE A 30 -12.21 15.36 -29.04
N ASP A 31 -11.38 14.44 -28.55
CA ASP A 31 -11.41 13.06 -29.01
C ASP A 31 -12.65 12.36 -28.46
N VAL A 32 -13.39 11.68 -29.35
CA VAL A 32 -14.59 10.94 -28.99
C VAL A 32 -14.17 9.61 -28.34
N PRO A 33 -14.69 9.26 -27.15
CA PRO A 33 -14.39 8.00 -26.50
C PRO A 33 -14.73 6.79 -27.40
N LEU A 34 -13.89 5.75 -27.35
CA LEU A 34 -14.00 4.52 -28.15
C LEU A 34 -15.31 3.72 -27.95
N GLY A 35 -16.14 4.10 -26.96
CA GLY A 35 -17.42 3.45 -26.68
C GLY A 35 -18.56 3.87 -27.60
N TYR A 36 -18.43 4.96 -28.36
CA TYR A 36 -19.47 5.39 -29.31
C TYR A 36 -19.33 4.63 -30.62
N GLN A 37 -20.43 4.01 -31.07
CA GLN A 37 -20.51 3.38 -32.38
C GLN A 37 -20.75 4.45 -33.44
N MET A 38 -19.88 4.48 -34.45
CA MET A 38 -19.91 5.45 -35.52
C MET A 38 -19.33 4.84 -36.79
N ASP A 39 -19.67 5.41 -37.92
CA ASP A 39 -19.18 5.02 -39.24
C ASP A 39 -18.79 6.26 -40.06
N MET A 40 -18.30 6.04 -41.28
CA MET A 40 -17.94 7.14 -42.19
C MET A 40 -19.14 8.00 -42.59
N SER A 41 -20.39 7.52 -42.46
CA SER A 41 -21.58 8.30 -42.80
C SER A 41 -21.78 9.49 -41.86
N SER A 42 -21.10 9.48 -40.70
CA SER A 42 -21.11 10.56 -39.71
C SER A 42 -20.01 11.60 -39.92
N ASN A 43 -19.05 11.37 -40.83
CA ASN A 43 -17.91 12.25 -41.04
C ASN A 43 -18.32 13.65 -41.57
N LYS A 44 -17.72 14.71 -41.00
CA LYS A 44 -17.93 16.13 -41.33
C LYS A 44 -19.37 16.62 -41.13
N LYS A 45 -20.13 16.02 -40.22
CA LYS A 45 -21.51 16.45 -39.91
C LYS A 45 -21.56 17.30 -38.64
N ALA A 46 -22.59 18.15 -38.57
CA ALA A 46 -22.91 18.91 -37.37
C ALA A 46 -23.34 17.96 -36.24
N CYS A 47 -22.86 18.22 -35.04
CA CYS A 47 -23.12 17.43 -33.85
C CYS A 47 -23.31 18.30 -32.60
N GLU A 48 -24.05 17.77 -31.65
CA GLU A 48 -24.21 18.32 -30.30
C GLU A 48 -23.64 17.34 -29.28
N ILE A 49 -22.82 17.83 -28.34
CA ILE A 49 -22.24 17.02 -27.27
C ILE A 49 -22.69 17.52 -25.90
N GLU A 50 -22.95 16.60 -24.98
CA GLU A 50 -23.20 16.90 -23.57
C GLU A 50 -22.06 16.36 -22.71
N ARG A 51 -21.68 17.15 -21.69
CA ARG A 51 -20.58 16.84 -20.79
C ARG A 51 -20.98 16.95 -19.32
N GLU A 52 -20.53 15.99 -18.52
CA GLU A 52 -20.56 16.05 -17.05
C GLU A 52 -19.16 15.78 -16.50
N LYS A 53 -18.69 16.62 -15.56
CA LYS A 53 -17.34 16.53 -14.95
C LYS A 53 -16.21 16.37 -15.98
N GLY A 54 -16.33 17.03 -17.13
CA GLY A 54 -15.33 17.01 -18.22
C GLY A 54 -15.39 15.80 -19.16
N GLN A 55 -16.27 14.82 -18.94
CA GLN A 55 -16.43 13.64 -19.80
C GLN A 55 -17.66 13.74 -20.70
N ILE A 56 -17.55 13.26 -21.94
CA ILE A 56 -18.68 13.22 -22.89
C ILE A 56 -19.69 12.14 -22.48
N THR A 57 -20.86 12.57 -22.06
CA THR A 57 -21.98 11.69 -21.66
C THR A 57 -22.85 11.34 -22.86
N LYS A 58 -23.01 12.26 -23.81
CA LYS A 58 -23.90 12.13 -24.98
C LYS A 58 -23.31 12.79 -26.24
N ILE A 59 -23.57 12.19 -27.41
CA ILE A 59 -23.26 12.78 -28.72
C ILE A 59 -24.45 12.58 -29.65
N ILE A 60 -24.94 13.67 -30.24
CA ILE A 60 -26.05 13.68 -31.19
C ILE A 60 -25.52 14.14 -32.53
N VAL A 61 -25.72 13.35 -33.58
CA VAL A 61 -25.36 13.68 -34.97
C VAL A 61 -26.63 13.61 -35.81
N ASN A 62 -26.96 14.68 -36.53
CA ASN A 62 -28.20 14.78 -37.32
C ASN A 62 -29.48 14.41 -36.53
N GLY A 63 -29.59 14.86 -35.27
CA GLY A 63 -30.75 14.61 -34.42
C GLY A 63 -30.88 13.17 -33.91
N LYS A 64 -29.92 12.27 -34.20
CA LYS A 64 -29.85 10.92 -33.63
C LYS A 64 -28.67 10.80 -32.67
N GLU A 65 -28.95 10.26 -31.49
CA GLU A 65 -27.92 9.96 -30.50
C GLU A 65 -27.06 8.79 -30.98
N LEU A 66 -25.74 8.93 -30.90
CA LEU A 66 -24.81 7.86 -31.24
C LEU A 66 -24.88 6.75 -30.18
N PRO A 67 -25.09 5.49 -30.58
CA PRO A 67 -25.16 4.39 -29.63
C PRO A 67 -23.84 4.23 -28.88
N LYS A 68 -23.92 4.16 -27.55
CA LYS A 68 -22.77 3.97 -26.67
C LYS A 68 -22.74 2.53 -26.15
N ASN A 69 -21.72 1.78 -26.51
CA ASN A 69 -21.47 0.47 -25.94
C ASN A 69 -21.07 0.61 -24.46
N GLN A 70 -21.96 0.21 -23.54
CA GLN A 70 -21.73 0.22 -22.09
C GLN A 70 -20.49 -0.56 -21.63
N LYS A 71 -19.89 -1.40 -22.49
CA LYS A 71 -18.63 -2.10 -22.20
C LYS A 71 -17.40 -1.19 -22.14
N PHE A 72 -17.47 0.04 -22.69
CA PHE A 72 -16.33 0.95 -22.80
C PHE A 72 -16.39 2.19 -21.88
N SER A 73 -17.41 2.30 -21.01
CA SER A 73 -17.56 3.42 -20.06
C SER A 73 -16.88 3.20 -18.71
N LYS A 74 -16.08 2.14 -18.54
CA LYS A 74 -15.19 1.97 -17.40
C LYS A 74 -13.76 2.07 -17.91
N GLY A 75 -13.00 3.05 -17.41
CA GLY A 75 -11.55 3.12 -17.62
C GLY A 75 -10.93 1.75 -17.41
N HIS A 76 -10.01 1.36 -18.31
CA HIS A 76 -9.49 0.02 -18.53
C HIS A 76 -9.67 -0.95 -17.33
N SER A 77 -10.85 -1.56 -17.27
CA SER A 77 -11.05 -2.77 -16.51
C SER A 77 -10.39 -3.87 -17.32
N ILE A 78 -9.29 -4.40 -16.80
CA ILE A 78 -8.72 -5.67 -17.23
C ILE A 78 -9.88 -6.64 -17.53
N ASN A 79 -9.87 -7.20 -18.75
CA ASN A 79 -10.87 -8.10 -19.32
C ASN A 79 -11.60 -8.97 -18.28
N ASP A 80 -12.93 -8.90 -18.21
CA ASP A 80 -13.76 -9.78 -17.37
C ASP A 80 -13.60 -11.28 -17.71
N LYS A 81 -13.05 -11.61 -18.89
CA LYS A 81 -12.66 -12.99 -19.23
C LYS A 81 -11.46 -13.49 -18.41
N SER A 82 -10.54 -12.62 -17.96
CA SER A 82 -9.46 -13.04 -17.04
C SER A 82 -9.98 -13.16 -15.60
N ARG A 83 -10.99 -12.38 -15.19
CA ARG A 83 -11.67 -12.56 -13.90
C ARG A 83 -12.37 -13.92 -13.78
N ASN A 84 -13.01 -14.39 -14.85
CA ASN A 84 -13.65 -15.71 -14.84
C ASN A 84 -12.64 -16.88 -14.83
N HIS A 85 -11.39 -16.66 -15.26
CA HIS A 85 -10.30 -17.64 -15.06
C HIS A 85 -9.67 -17.54 -13.67
N ILE A 86 -9.61 -16.36 -13.06
CA ILE A 86 -9.10 -16.15 -11.69
C ILE A 86 -10.10 -16.66 -10.63
N ALA A 87 -11.41 -16.62 -10.92
CA ALA A 87 -12.47 -17.02 -10.00
C ALA A 87 -12.66 -18.55 -9.88
N LYS A 88 -11.99 -19.35 -10.72
CA LYS A 88 -12.08 -20.81 -10.65
C LYS A 88 -11.10 -21.34 -9.58
N ALA A 89 -11.58 -21.34 -8.34
CA ALA A 89 -11.14 -22.20 -7.24
C ALA A 89 -9.63 -22.41 -7.09
N VAL A 90 -8.91 -21.44 -6.52
CA VAL A 90 -7.64 -21.73 -5.85
C VAL A 90 -7.98 -22.14 -4.42
N SER A 91 -8.48 -23.37 -4.26
CA SER A 91 -8.43 -24.05 -2.97
C SER A 91 -6.96 -24.22 -2.63
N ASP A 92 -6.52 -23.51 -1.59
CA ASP A 92 -5.26 -23.69 -0.84
C ASP A 92 -4.23 -24.64 -1.50
N ILE A 93 -3.36 -24.06 -2.34
CA ILE A 93 -2.35 -24.81 -3.14
C ILE A 93 -1.10 -25.13 -2.30
N PHE A 94 -1.19 -24.98 -0.98
CA PHE A 94 -0.15 -25.42 -0.07
C PHE A 94 -0.03 -26.95 -0.10
N ASN A 95 1.19 -27.46 -0.29
CA ASN A 95 1.50 -28.87 -0.14
C ASN A 95 2.69 -29.05 0.83
N ILE A 96 2.48 -29.80 1.92
CA ILE A 96 3.52 -30.07 2.92
C ILE A 96 4.74 -30.79 2.34
N ASP A 97 4.55 -31.61 1.30
CA ASP A 97 5.63 -32.34 0.62
C ASP A 97 6.58 -31.40 -0.13
N ASN A 98 6.09 -30.23 -0.53
CA ASN A 98 6.91 -29.19 -1.15
C ASN A 98 7.70 -28.37 -0.11
N THR A 99 7.70 -28.73 1.17
CA THR A 99 8.45 -27.99 2.20
C THR A 99 9.80 -28.62 2.50
N LYS A 100 10.75 -27.82 2.99
CA LYS A 100 12.06 -28.28 3.49
C LYS A 100 12.07 -28.54 5.01
N LEU A 101 10.91 -28.89 5.58
CA LEU A 101 10.79 -29.29 6.99
C LEU A 101 11.52 -30.62 7.26
N PRO A 102 11.87 -30.94 8.52
CA PRO A 102 12.34 -32.27 8.90
C PRO A 102 11.36 -33.39 8.46
N SER A 103 11.89 -34.59 8.19
CA SER A 103 11.09 -35.69 7.62
C SER A 103 9.97 -36.16 8.55
N ASP A 104 10.26 -36.31 9.84
CA ASP A 104 9.31 -36.61 10.90
C ASP A 104 8.17 -35.57 10.96
N THR A 105 8.51 -34.28 10.83
CA THR A 105 7.55 -33.17 10.84
C THR A 105 6.65 -33.22 9.61
N ARG A 106 7.20 -33.47 8.41
CA ARG A 106 6.37 -33.62 7.20
C ARG A 106 5.41 -34.80 7.30
N ILE A 107 5.88 -35.93 7.82
CA ILE A 107 5.04 -37.14 8.03
C ILE A 107 3.91 -36.83 9.02
N ALA A 108 4.22 -36.17 10.14
CA ALA A 108 3.22 -35.81 11.14
C ALA A 108 2.16 -34.82 10.60
N LEU A 109 2.55 -33.95 9.67
CA LEU A 109 1.70 -32.93 9.07
C LEU A 109 1.13 -33.35 7.71
N GLN A 110 1.24 -34.62 7.31
CA GLN A 110 0.87 -35.05 5.96
C GLN A 110 -0.63 -34.93 5.66
N SER A 111 -1.46 -34.96 6.70
CA SER A 111 -2.91 -34.72 6.60
C SER A 111 -3.30 -33.23 6.61
N PHE A 112 -2.36 -32.33 6.97
CA PHE A 112 -2.62 -30.90 7.09
C PHE A 112 -2.61 -30.23 5.71
N LYS A 113 -3.60 -29.39 5.47
CA LYS A 113 -3.64 -28.40 4.39
C LYS A 113 -3.10 -27.06 4.93
N GLY A 114 -2.77 -26.12 4.04
CA GLY A 114 -2.24 -24.80 4.44
C GLY A 114 -3.14 -24.07 5.43
N LYS A 115 -4.46 -24.17 5.27
CA LYS A 115 -5.50 -23.62 6.17
C LYS A 115 -5.55 -24.27 7.55
N ASP A 116 -4.96 -25.45 7.72
CA ASP A 116 -4.86 -26.10 9.02
C ASP A 116 -3.73 -25.46 9.86
N ILE A 117 -2.80 -24.73 9.22
CA ILE A 117 -1.79 -23.90 9.90
C ILE A 117 -2.37 -22.49 10.09
N GLU A 118 -3.01 -22.28 11.24
CA GLU A 118 -3.74 -21.05 11.56
C GLU A 118 -2.82 -19.82 11.72
N ASN A 119 -1.61 -20.03 12.22
CA ASN A 119 -0.63 -18.96 12.37
C ASN A 119 0.08 -18.69 11.04
N TYR A 120 -0.27 -17.57 10.40
CA TYR A 120 0.31 -17.20 9.10
C TYR A 120 1.82 -16.93 9.15
N SER A 121 2.36 -16.45 10.27
CA SER A 121 3.81 -16.29 10.41
C SER A 121 4.53 -17.64 10.36
N LEU A 122 3.94 -18.68 10.96
CA LEU A 122 4.47 -20.04 10.88
C LEU A 122 4.33 -20.60 9.46
N LEU A 123 3.15 -20.46 8.85
CA LEU A 123 2.89 -20.92 7.49
C LEU A 123 3.86 -20.28 6.48
N LEU A 124 4.02 -18.96 6.54
CA LEU A 124 4.84 -18.20 5.61
C LEU A 124 6.33 -18.47 5.82
N ASN A 125 6.83 -18.47 7.06
CA ASN A 125 8.26 -18.46 7.33
C ASN A 125 8.87 -19.83 7.66
N LYS A 126 8.06 -20.81 8.10
CA LYS A 126 8.55 -22.14 8.50
C LYS A 126 8.04 -23.26 7.61
N ALA A 127 6.84 -23.12 7.05
CA ALA A 127 6.30 -24.08 6.08
C ALA A 127 6.44 -23.58 4.63
N SER A 128 7.53 -22.88 4.32
CA SER A 128 7.78 -22.29 3.01
C SER A 128 7.78 -23.32 1.89
N GLN A 129 7.04 -23.04 0.81
CA GLN A 129 6.95 -23.93 -0.35
C GLN A 129 8.20 -23.78 -1.22
N PHE A 130 8.84 -24.90 -1.52
CA PHE A 130 10.06 -25.03 -2.31
C PHE A 130 9.74 -25.81 -3.58
N TYR A 131 10.03 -25.22 -4.73
CA TYR A 131 9.76 -25.80 -6.05
C TYR A 131 11.05 -26.09 -6.83
N ASP A 132 10.96 -26.93 -7.85
CA ASP A 132 12.04 -27.52 -8.66
C ASP A 132 13.09 -26.54 -9.24
N ASN A 133 12.82 -25.24 -9.24
CA ASN A 133 13.80 -24.21 -9.61
C ASN A 133 14.72 -23.80 -8.45
N ASP A 134 14.81 -24.62 -7.40
CA ASP A 134 15.52 -24.35 -6.15
C ASP A 134 15.16 -23.01 -5.48
N LYS A 135 13.89 -22.62 -5.58
CA LYS A 135 13.40 -21.35 -5.02
C LYS A 135 12.19 -21.53 -4.12
N PHE A 136 12.21 -20.82 -3.01
CA PHE A 136 11.06 -20.66 -2.15
C PHE A 136 10.06 -19.67 -2.76
N LYS A 137 8.77 -20.01 -2.74
CA LYS A 137 7.71 -19.16 -3.28
C LYS A 137 6.51 -19.18 -2.34
N PHE A 138 5.85 -18.03 -2.18
CA PHE A 138 4.53 -17.94 -1.54
C PHE A 138 3.41 -17.60 -2.55
N PHE A 139 3.78 -17.13 -3.74
CA PHE A 139 2.85 -16.76 -4.80
C PHE A 139 3.47 -17.02 -6.18
N GLU A 140 2.70 -17.59 -7.09
CA GLU A 140 3.14 -17.83 -8.46
C GLU A 140 1.97 -17.77 -9.45
N VAL A 141 2.24 -17.18 -10.61
CA VAL A 141 1.29 -17.05 -11.71
C VAL A 141 1.89 -17.66 -12.96
N ASP A 142 1.18 -18.60 -13.56
CA ASP A 142 1.45 -19.15 -14.87
C ASP A 142 0.63 -18.41 -15.95
N ARG A 143 1.24 -18.20 -17.12
CA ARG A 143 0.61 -17.46 -18.24
C ARG A 143 -0.67 -18.13 -18.77
N LYS A 144 -0.76 -19.47 -18.73
CA LYS A 144 -1.89 -20.23 -19.26
C LYS A 144 -2.88 -20.64 -18.17
N LYS A 145 -2.36 -21.03 -17.00
CA LYS A 145 -3.15 -21.59 -15.89
C LYS A 145 -3.61 -20.53 -14.88
N GLY A 146 -3.07 -19.31 -14.93
CA GLY A 146 -3.36 -18.26 -13.95
C GLY A 146 -2.60 -18.47 -12.65
N ILE A 147 -3.23 -18.19 -11.51
CA ILE A 147 -2.59 -18.34 -10.19
C ILE A 147 -2.38 -19.83 -9.92
N VAL A 148 -1.12 -20.27 -9.81
CA VAL A 148 -0.74 -21.66 -9.55
C VAL A 148 -0.19 -21.87 -8.14
N LEU A 149 0.12 -20.79 -7.41
CA LEU A 149 0.42 -20.84 -5.98
C LEU A 149 -0.07 -19.55 -5.33
N ASN A 150 -0.71 -19.66 -4.18
CA ASN A 150 -1.09 -18.51 -3.38
C ASN A 150 -1.25 -18.90 -1.90
N VAL A 151 -0.19 -18.74 -1.12
CA VAL A 151 -0.17 -19.00 0.33
C VAL A 151 -0.86 -17.84 1.04
N GLN A 152 -2.10 -18.07 1.48
CA GLN A 152 -2.95 -17.06 2.10
C GLN A 152 -3.23 -17.41 3.57
N PRO A 153 -3.34 -16.40 4.45
CA PRO A 153 -3.76 -16.63 5.83
C PRO A 153 -5.24 -17.06 5.90
N ASP A 154 -5.57 -17.82 6.93
CA ASP A 154 -6.96 -18.01 7.37
C ASP A 154 -7.17 -17.39 8.77
N TYR A 155 -7.61 -16.13 8.77
CA TYR A 155 -7.95 -15.42 10.01
C TYR A 155 -9.35 -15.74 10.52
N SER A 156 -10.07 -16.73 9.97
CA SER A 156 -11.44 -17.04 10.39
C SER A 156 -11.52 -17.50 11.84
N LYS A 157 -10.49 -18.20 12.30
CA LYS A 157 -10.39 -18.83 13.63
C LYS A 157 -9.73 -17.95 14.71
N ILE A 158 -9.25 -16.75 14.33
CA ILE A 158 -8.58 -15.83 15.25
C ILE A 158 -9.51 -14.67 15.58
N ASP A 159 -9.77 -14.45 16.87
CA ASP A 159 -10.48 -13.27 17.35
C ASP A 159 -9.54 -12.06 17.44
N ILE A 160 -9.33 -11.43 16.29
CA ILE A 160 -8.45 -10.27 16.15
C ILE A 160 -8.93 -9.09 16.98
N LYS A 161 -10.25 -8.90 17.08
CA LYS A 161 -10.84 -7.83 17.87
C LYS A 161 -10.53 -8.01 19.34
N ALA A 162 -10.71 -9.21 19.89
CA ALA A 162 -10.37 -9.50 21.28
C ALA A 162 -8.87 -9.31 21.57
N ILE A 163 -7.98 -9.63 20.62
CA ILE A 163 -6.54 -9.39 20.76
C ILE A 163 -6.25 -7.88 20.84
N ALA A 164 -6.82 -7.08 19.93
CA ALA A 164 -6.65 -5.63 19.93
C ALA A 164 -7.22 -4.98 21.19
N GLU A 165 -8.41 -5.40 21.63
CA GLU A 165 -9.02 -4.93 22.89
C GLU A 165 -8.17 -5.27 24.12
N ARG A 166 -7.60 -6.48 24.16
CA ARG A 166 -6.69 -6.89 25.25
C ARG A 166 -5.42 -6.03 25.25
N HIS A 167 -4.86 -5.76 24.07
CA HIS A 167 -3.69 -4.89 23.93
C HIS A 167 -3.97 -3.48 24.46
N LYS A 168 -5.09 -2.88 24.04
CA LYS A 168 -5.54 -1.57 24.55
C LYS A 168 -5.73 -1.57 26.06
N LYS A 169 -6.43 -2.57 26.61
CA LYS A 169 -6.62 -2.70 28.08
C LYS A 169 -5.30 -2.82 28.84
N ASN A 170 -4.29 -3.47 28.26
CA ASN A 170 -2.96 -3.56 28.87
C ASN A 170 -2.25 -2.20 28.88
N ILE A 171 -2.40 -1.40 27.82
CA ILE A 171 -1.87 -0.03 27.76
C ILE A 171 -2.57 0.86 28.80
N GLU A 172 -3.89 0.79 28.90
CA GLU A 172 -4.69 1.57 29.88
C GLU A 172 -4.27 1.25 31.33
N LYS A 173 -3.88 0.00 31.62
CA LYS A 173 -3.37 -0.42 32.94
C LYS A 173 -2.01 0.17 33.30
N LEU A 174 -1.28 0.78 32.36
CA LEU A 174 0.00 1.43 32.66
C LEU A 174 -0.16 2.72 33.48
N ASN A 175 -1.40 3.22 33.66
CA ASN A 175 -1.71 4.44 34.39
C ASN A 175 -0.91 5.66 33.87
N ILE A 176 -1.00 5.86 32.55
CA ILE A 176 -0.38 6.94 31.80
C ILE A 176 -1.46 7.68 31.02
N ASP A 177 -1.22 8.95 30.69
CA ASP A 177 -2.08 9.69 29.78
C ASP A 177 -1.91 9.12 28.38
N ILE A 178 -3.02 8.87 27.69
CA ILE A 178 -3.03 8.29 26.35
C ILE A 178 -3.79 9.16 25.36
N LYS A 179 -3.33 9.15 24.11
CA LYS A 179 -4.11 9.59 22.95
C LYS A 179 -4.10 8.50 21.89
N SER A 180 -5.24 8.32 21.23
CA SER A 180 -5.36 7.36 20.13
C SER A 180 -6.13 7.92 18.93
N ILE A 181 -5.88 7.28 17.78
CA ILE A 181 -6.63 7.51 16.55
C ILE A 181 -6.75 6.18 15.79
N ILE A 182 -7.91 5.94 15.20
CA ILE A 182 -8.13 4.78 14.33
C ILE A 182 -7.99 5.27 12.89
N LEU A 183 -7.12 4.60 12.12
CA LEU A 183 -6.92 4.90 10.70
C LEU A 183 -6.89 3.60 9.89
N LYS A 184 -7.17 3.70 8.60
CA LYS A 184 -7.07 2.58 7.65
C LYS A 184 -6.14 2.94 6.49
N PRO A 185 -5.45 1.96 5.86
CA PRO A 185 -4.69 2.21 4.65
C PRO A 185 -5.57 2.76 3.52
N ASP A 186 -5.11 3.78 2.83
CA ASP A 186 -5.79 4.36 1.66
C ASP A 186 -5.77 3.41 0.47
N TRP A 187 -4.69 2.62 0.36
CA TRP A 187 -4.52 1.65 -0.70
C TRP A 187 -3.90 0.35 -0.21
N ARG A 188 -2.57 0.28 -0.16
CA ARG A 188 -1.81 -0.90 0.25
C ARG A 188 -0.74 -0.48 1.24
N LEU A 189 -0.63 -1.23 2.33
CA LEU A 189 0.38 -1.04 3.35
C LEU A 189 1.40 -2.18 3.26
N ILE A 190 2.69 -1.81 3.32
CA ILE A 190 3.81 -2.76 3.33
C ILE A 190 4.67 -2.46 4.55
N VAL A 191 4.67 -3.34 5.54
CA VAL A 191 5.54 -3.21 6.71
C VAL A 191 6.52 -4.38 6.71
N GLY A 192 7.81 -4.10 6.87
CA GLY A 192 8.84 -5.14 6.95
C GLY A 192 9.27 -5.75 5.61
N LEU A 193 9.14 -5.02 4.49
CA LEU A 193 9.50 -5.53 3.16
C LEU A 193 10.93 -6.08 3.08
N GLY A 194 11.86 -5.41 3.76
CA GLY A 194 13.29 -5.74 3.76
C GLY A 194 13.74 -6.65 4.90
N ASN A 195 12.82 -7.24 5.69
CA ASN A 195 13.23 -8.22 6.68
C ASN A 195 13.82 -9.45 5.98
N GLU A 196 14.78 -10.11 6.63
CA GLU A 196 15.40 -11.33 6.12
C GLU A 196 14.34 -12.41 5.88
N SER A 197 14.40 -13.01 4.68
CA SER A 197 13.40 -13.96 4.21
C SER A 197 13.96 -14.77 3.05
N VAL A 198 13.55 -16.03 2.97
CA VAL A 198 13.86 -16.92 1.84
C VAL A 198 13.19 -16.49 0.52
N TYR A 199 12.24 -15.55 0.59
CA TYR A 199 11.49 -15.07 -0.57
C TYR A 199 12.04 -13.77 -1.17
N GLU A 200 13.21 -13.30 -0.73
CA GLU A 200 13.81 -11.98 -1.07
C GLU A 200 13.01 -10.75 -0.58
N THR A 201 11.74 -10.95 -0.22
CA THR A 201 10.83 -9.97 0.38
C THR A 201 10.16 -10.57 1.61
N SER A 202 9.69 -9.71 2.50
CA SER A 202 9.04 -10.12 3.74
C SER A 202 7.87 -9.22 4.13
N MET A 203 7.20 -9.57 5.21
CA MET A 203 6.15 -8.79 5.84
C MET A 203 6.25 -8.97 7.36
N THR A 204 6.04 -7.87 8.10
CA THR A 204 5.99 -7.91 9.56
C THR A 204 4.69 -8.58 10.01
N LEU A 205 4.83 -9.75 10.64
CA LEU A 205 3.74 -10.52 11.22
C LEU A 205 4.00 -10.72 12.72
N HIS A 206 2.95 -10.61 13.52
CA HIS A 206 3.05 -10.86 14.95
C HIS A 206 3.34 -12.35 15.17
N HIS A 207 4.41 -12.66 15.89
CA HIS A 207 4.91 -14.04 16.03
C HIS A 207 3.85 -15.01 16.57
N ILE A 208 3.11 -14.60 17.62
CA ILE A 208 2.10 -15.42 18.29
C ILE A 208 0.80 -15.57 17.47
N TYR A 209 0.31 -14.48 16.87
CA TYR A 209 -1.02 -14.45 16.25
C TYR A 209 -0.99 -14.58 14.73
N GLY A 210 0.17 -14.45 14.08
CA GLY A 210 0.29 -14.47 12.62
C GLY A 210 -0.43 -13.33 11.90
N ILE A 211 -0.83 -12.26 12.61
CA ILE A 211 -1.49 -11.09 12.02
C ILE A 211 -0.45 -10.02 11.64
N PRO A 212 -0.65 -9.27 10.55
CA PRO A 212 0.16 -8.09 10.27
C PRO A 212 -0.02 -7.06 11.38
N TYR A 213 1.05 -6.35 11.74
CA TYR A 213 1.00 -5.24 12.67
C TYR A 213 2.03 -4.18 12.31
N ILE A 214 1.86 -2.97 12.85
CA ILE A 214 2.79 -1.87 12.67
C ILE A 214 3.56 -1.69 13.98
N PRO A 215 4.88 -1.93 14.00
CA PRO A 215 5.68 -1.74 15.21
C PRO A 215 5.64 -0.28 15.71
N GLY A 216 5.57 -0.09 17.02
CA GLY A 216 5.66 1.22 17.68
C GLY A 216 6.96 1.95 17.36
N SER A 217 8.04 1.20 17.11
CA SER A 217 9.31 1.75 16.63
C SER A 217 9.21 2.35 15.21
N ALA A 218 8.44 1.72 14.32
CA ALA A 218 8.18 2.25 12.98
C ALA A 218 7.33 3.51 13.04
N ILE A 219 6.33 3.54 13.93
CA ILE A 219 5.49 4.72 14.18
C ILE A 219 6.37 5.84 14.74
N LYS A 220 7.12 5.61 15.82
CA LYS A 220 8.06 6.58 16.39
C LYS A 220 9.03 7.12 15.34
N GLY A 221 9.60 6.23 14.53
CA GLY A 221 10.55 6.55 13.47
C GLY A 221 9.96 7.46 12.40
N VAL A 222 8.75 7.15 11.89
CA VAL A 222 8.12 7.98 10.86
C VAL A 222 7.75 9.36 11.38
N VAL A 223 7.22 9.45 12.61
CA VAL A 223 6.87 10.75 13.22
C VAL A 223 8.12 11.59 13.43
N ARG A 224 9.20 10.99 13.96
CA ARG A 224 10.50 11.66 14.13
C ARG A 224 11.03 12.18 12.80
N SER A 225 11.11 11.30 11.80
CA SER A 225 11.64 11.62 10.46
C SER A 225 10.84 12.73 9.78
N TYR A 226 9.52 12.67 9.88
CA TYR A 226 8.63 13.65 9.29
C TYR A 226 8.78 15.03 9.95
N ILE A 227 8.90 15.11 11.28
CA ILE A 227 9.20 16.37 11.97
C ILE A 227 10.56 16.95 11.52
N ILE A 228 11.62 16.12 11.48
CA ILE A 228 12.95 16.56 11.03
C ILE A 228 12.88 17.13 9.62
N THR A 229 12.17 16.45 8.71
CA THR A 229 12.02 16.87 7.32
C THR A 229 11.28 18.21 7.23
N GLU A 230 10.09 18.29 7.83
CA GLU A 230 9.18 19.43 7.66
C GLU A 230 9.58 20.69 8.44
N LYS A 231 10.29 20.53 9.56
CA LYS A 231 10.57 21.65 10.47
C LYS A 231 12.05 21.95 10.64
N PHE A 232 12.91 21.00 10.29
CA PHE A 232 14.34 21.15 10.44
C PHE A 232 15.11 20.93 9.14
N GLY A 233 14.42 20.87 7.99
CA GLY A 233 15.06 20.80 6.68
C GLY A 233 15.94 19.55 6.50
N SER A 234 15.51 18.43 7.08
CA SER A 234 16.26 17.16 7.10
C SER A 234 17.54 17.18 7.94
N ASP A 235 17.75 18.20 8.80
CA ASP A 235 18.87 18.28 9.74
C ASP A 235 18.48 17.80 11.15
N GLU A 236 18.83 16.55 11.47
CA GLU A 236 18.58 15.98 12.79
C GLU A 236 19.37 16.67 13.91
N LYS A 237 20.58 17.18 13.64
CA LYS A 237 21.38 17.87 14.66
C LYS A 237 20.70 19.16 15.08
N LYS A 238 20.09 19.86 14.12
CA LYS A 238 19.28 21.04 14.37
C LYS A 238 18.08 20.72 15.27
N ALA A 239 17.32 19.68 14.93
CA ALA A 239 16.19 19.22 15.75
C ALA A 239 16.61 18.86 17.19
N LEU A 240 17.75 18.19 17.35
CA LEU A 240 18.26 17.79 18.68
C LEU A 240 18.81 18.96 19.51
N LYS A 241 19.39 19.98 18.89
CA LYS A 241 20.06 21.09 19.61
C LYS A 241 19.13 22.27 19.88
N GLU A 242 18.20 22.55 18.99
CA GLU A 242 17.41 23.78 19.02
C GLU A 242 16.02 23.57 19.65
N ASP A 243 15.56 22.33 19.78
CA ASP A 243 14.16 22.02 20.15
C ASP A 243 14.03 21.13 21.40
N GLN A 244 13.39 21.68 22.45
CA GLN A 244 13.13 20.97 23.69
C GLN A 244 12.07 19.86 23.50
N GLY A 245 10.98 20.19 22.81
CA GLY A 245 9.84 19.29 22.59
C GLY A 245 10.24 18.05 21.80
N PHE A 246 11.10 18.20 20.81
CA PHE A 246 11.67 17.09 20.05
C PHE A 246 12.44 16.12 20.94
N CYS A 247 13.29 16.65 21.83
CA CYS A 247 14.02 15.86 22.82
C CYS A 247 13.09 15.20 23.82
N ASP A 248 12.06 15.90 24.29
CA ASP A 248 11.07 15.39 25.24
C ASP A 248 10.21 14.27 24.63
N ILE A 249 9.82 14.36 23.36
CA ILE A 249 9.02 13.33 22.68
C ILE A 249 9.88 12.09 22.41
N PHE A 250 11.05 12.25 21.79
CA PHE A 250 11.80 11.11 21.24
C PHE A 250 13.00 10.65 22.06
N GLY A 251 13.53 11.50 22.93
CA GLY A 251 14.81 11.33 23.61
C GLY A 251 15.97 11.95 22.82
N CYS A 252 17.08 12.16 23.51
CA CYS A 252 18.25 12.85 22.97
C CYS A 252 19.58 12.35 23.58
N PRO A 253 20.69 12.42 22.83
CA PRO A 253 22.03 12.12 23.35
C PRO A 253 22.62 13.34 24.10
N LYS A 254 23.82 13.18 24.69
CA LYS A 254 24.53 14.26 25.41
C LYS A 254 24.68 15.55 24.61
N GLU A 255 24.99 15.48 23.32
CA GLU A 255 25.14 16.67 22.46
C GLU A 255 23.79 17.15 21.89
N SER A 256 22.90 17.59 22.77
CA SER A 256 21.53 18.03 22.44
C SER A 256 21.11 19.24 23.30
N PHE A 257 19.86 19.66 23.17
CA PHE A 257 19.25 20.78 23.88
C PHE A 257 19.56 20.80 25.39
N TYR A 258 19.51 19.64 26.04
CA TYR A 258 19.71 19.51 27.48
C TYR A 258 21.18 19.32 27.90
N ASN A 259 22.12 19.17 26.96
CA ASN A 259 23.52 18.84 27.22
C ASN A 259 23.74 17.53 28.03
N GLU A 260 22.76 16.64 28.03
CA GLU A 260 22.81 15.33 28.68
C GLU A 260 21.95 14.32 27.91
N SER A 261 22.25 13.03 28.09
CA SER A 261 21.47 11.96 27.47
C SER A 261 20.15 11.78 28.21
N ARG A 262 19.02 11.86 27.49
CA ARG A 262 17.68 11.67 28.04
C ARG A 262 16.86 10.67 27.24
N GLN A 263 16.10 9.86 27.97
CA GLN A 263 15.05 9.02 27.38
C GLN A 263 13.86 9.88 26.95
N GLY A 264 13.25 9.55 25.81
CA GLY A 264 12.00 10.19 25.39
C GLY A 264 10.85 9.84 26.33
N LYS A 265 10.00 10.83 26.60
CA LYS A 265 8.86 10.72 27.52
C LYS A 265 7.64 10.07 26.88
N ILE A 266 7.53 10.10 25.54
CA ILE A 266 6.41 9.51 24.80
C ILE A 266 6.70 8.04 24.46
N SER A 267 5.78 7.16 24.88
CA SER A 267 5.72 5.78 24.43
C SER A 267 4.85 5.68 23.18
N PHE A 268 5.40 5.09 22.12
CA PHE A 268 4.66 4.73 20.90
C PHE A 268 4.37 3.24 20.92
N PHE A 269 3.09 2.85 20.90
CA PHE A 269 2.69 1.45 21.00
C PHE A 269 2.52 0.82 19.62
N ASP A 270 2.66 -0.51 19.57
CA ASP A 270 2.35 -1.29 18.37
C ASP A 270 0.89 -1.11 17.97
N ALA A 271 0.64 -0.89 16.69
CA ALA A 271 -0.72 -0.82 16.14
C ALA A 271 -1.13 -2.19 15.59
N LEU A 272 -2.11 -2.81 16.25
CA LEU A 272 -2.71 -4.08 15.85
C LEU A 272 -3.97 -3.83 14.99
N PRO A 273 -4.30 -4.72 14.05
CA PRO A 273 -5.51 -4.59 13.26
C PRO A 273 -6.74 -4.81 14.15
N LEU A 274 -7.79 -4.01 13.94
CA LEU A 274 -9.08 -4.07 14.65
C LEU A 274 -10.08 -5.03 14.00
N SER A 275 -9.81 -5.41 12.75
CA SER A 275 -10.63 -6.29 11.93
C SER A 275 -9.75 -7.27 11.16
N LYS A 276 -10.37 -8.28 10.52
CA LYS A 276 -9.63 -9.31 9.77
C LYS A 276 -8.89 -8.67 8.58
N PRO A 277 -7.55 -8.64 8.59
CA PRO A 277 -6.81 -7.96 7.56
C PRO A 277 -6.85 -8.76 6.26
N THR A 278 -7.02 -8.05 5.14
CA THR A 278 -6.93 -8.66 3.81
C THR A 278 -5.49 -8.58 3.29
N ILE A 279 -4.80 -9.71 3.25
CA ILE A 279 -3.48 -9.83 2.62
C ILE A 279 -3.63 -10.02 1.11
N LYS A 280 -2.84 -9.30 0.32
CA LYS A 280 -2.78 -9.45 -1.14
C LYS A 280 -1.35 -9.47 -1.64
N PRO A 281 -1.02 -10.38 -2.58
CA PRO A 281 0.22 -10.28 -3.32
C PRO A 281 0.17 -9.05 -4.25
N ASP A 282 1.33 -8.44 -4.41
CA ASP A 282 1.62 -7.40 -5.39
C ASP A 282 2.94 -7.69 -6.08
N ILE A 283 3.26 -6.93 -7.12
CA ILE A 283 4.41 -7.15 -7.98
C ILE A 283 5.24 -5.88 -8.12
N MET A 284 6.56 -6.04 -8.14
CA MET A 284 7.47 -5.04 -8.69
C MET A 284 8.29 -5.66 -9.83
N ASN A 285 8.61 -4.83 -10.82
CA ASN A 285 9.33 -5.26 -12.03
C ASN A 285 10.59 -4.39 -12.23
N PRO A 286 11.64 -4.55 -11.40
CA PRO A 286 12.91 -3.90 -11.66
C PRO A 286 13.43 -4.26 -13.05
N HIS A 287 13.76 -3.22 -13.82
CA HIS A 287 14.26 -3.31 -15.19
C HIS A 287 15.79 -3.27 -15.22
N TYR A 288 16.38 -2.31 -14.50
CA TYR A 288 17.83 -2.07 -14.49
C TYR A 288 18.58 -2.88 -13.42
N GLY A 289 18.12 -4.10 -13.11
CA GLY A 289 18.74 -4.91 -12.06
C GLY A 289 20.21 -5.23 -12.34
N THR A 290 20.56 -5.54 -13.60
CA THR A 290 21.95 -5.80 -14.04
C THR A 290 22.84 -4.58 -13.90
N TYR A 291 22.33 -3.38 -14.18
CA TYR A 291 23.03 -2.11 -13.98
C TYR A 291 23.38 -1.89 -12.51
N TYR A 292 22.39 -1.98 -11.61
CA TYR A 292 22.62 -1.71 -10.18
C TYR A 292 23.46 -2.78 -9.48
N SER A 293 23.54 -3.99 -10.03
CA SER A 293 24.36 -5.09 -9.48
C SER A 293 25.77 -5.14 -10.06
N ASP A 294 26.09 -4.37 -11.09
CA ASP A 294 27.42 -4.35 -11.69
C ASP A 294 28.38 -3.47 -10.89
N SER A 295 29.24 -4.13 -10.10
CA SER A 295 30.30 -3.44 -9.35
C SER A 295 31.45 -2.94 -10.24
N SER A 296 31.51 -3.37 -11.50
CA SER A 296 32.56 -2.95 -12.45
C SER A 296 32.26 -1.64 -13.17
N GLY A 297 31.00 -1.17 -13.13
CA GLY A 297 30.55 0.08 -13.76
C GLY A 297 30.54 0.06 -15.30
N ASN A 298 30.62 -1.13 -15.90
CA ASN A 298 30.71 -1.31 -17.34
C ASN A 298 29.35 -1.56 -18.00
N VAL A 299 28.35 -1.99 -17.23
CA VAL A 299 26.99 -2.16 -17.71
C VAL A 299 26.31 -0.78 -17.65
N PRO A 300 25.81 -0.22 -18.76
CA PRO A 300 24.99 0.99 -18.73
C PRO A 300 23.53 0.67 -18.36
N PRO A 301 22.75 1.65 -17.88
CA PRO A 301 21.32 1.47 -17.70
C PRO A 301 20.65 1.49 -19.08
N ALA A 302 20.38 0.31 -19.63
CA ALA A 302 19.81 0.16 -20.96
C ALA A 302 18.33 -0.30 -20.92
N ASP A 303 17.54 0.21 -21.87
CA ASP A 303 16.10 -0.08 -22.00
C ASP A 303 15.79 -1.45 -22.64
N ASP A 304 16.82 -2.25 -22.94
CA ASP A 304 16.71 -3.61 -23.46
C ASP A 304 16.76 -4.69 -22.37
N HIS A 305 17.02 -4.30 -21.11
CA HIS A 305 17.06 -5.24 -19.99
C HIS A 305 15.68 -5.88 -19.72
N SER A 306 15.62 -7.19 -19.53
CA SER A 306 14.33 -7.84 -19.24
C SER A 306 13.84 -7.53 -17.81
N PRO A 307 12.55 -7.18 -17.62
CA PRO A 307 12.01 -6.95 -16.28
C PRO A 307 12.01 -8.25 -15.47
N LYS A 308 12.37 -8.16 -14.18
CA LYS A 308 12.34 -9.30 -13.25
C LYS A 308 11.15 -9.19 -12.29
N PRO A 309 10.05 -9.94 -12.49
CA PRO A 309 8.92 -9.97 -11.55
C PRO A 309 9.36 -10.41 -10.15
N ILE A 310 9.13 -9.56 -9.15
CA ILE A 310 9.31 -9.89 -7.73
C ILE A 310 7.96 -9.66 -7.05
N PHE A 311 7.38 -10.73 -6.52
CA PHE A 311 6.14 -10.65 -5.76
C PHE A 311 6.42 -10.33 -4.30
N PHE A 312 5.56 -9.55 -3.67
CA PHE A 312 5.60 -9.23 -2.25
C PHE A 312 4.18 -9.17 -1.66
N LEU A 313 4.05 -9.28 -0.33
CA LEU A 313 2.77 -9.26 0.35
C LEU A 313 2.43 -7.85 0.84
N THR A 314 1.14 -7.52 0.81
CA THR A 314 0.60 -6.21 1.22
C THR A 314 -0.65 -6.39 2.05
N VAL A 315 -0.90 -5.46 2.97
CA VAL A 315 -2.19 -5.32 3.65
C VAL A 315 -3.04 -4.35 2.84
N LYS A 316 -4.20 -4.80 2.37
CA LYS A 316 -5.13 -3.98 1.56
C LYS A 316 -6.21 -3.31 2.40
N ASP A 317 -6.77 -4.03 3.36
CA ASP A 317 -7.95 -3.58 4.11
C ASP A 317 -7.84 -4.07 5.55
N ALA A 318 -7.68 -3.12 6.47
CA ALA A 318 -7.62 -3.31 7.92
C ALA A 318 -7.63 -1.92 8.60
N GLU A 319 -8.40 -1.78 9.67
CA GLU A 319 -8.33 -0.62 10.55
C GLU A 319 -7.28 -0.87 11.64
N PHE A 320 -6.51 0.15 12.00
CA PHE A 320 -5.51 0.07 13.06
C PHE A 320 -5.74 1.19 14.07
N GLU A 321 -5.65 0.88 15.36
CA GLU A 321 -5.62 1.90 16.42
C GLU A 321 -4.16 2.26 16.75
N PHE A 322 -3.80 3.51 16.52
CA PHE A 322 -2.50 4.08 16.85
C PHE A 322 -2.59 4.75 18.20
N ILE A 323 -1.80 4.28 19.17
CA ILE A 323 -1.83 4.76 20.55
C ILE A 323 -0.44 5.30 20.92
N ILE A 324 -0.43 6.48 21.54
CA ILE A 324 0.74 7.02 22.22
C ILE A 324 0.39 7.34 23.67
N GLY A 325 1.38 7.34 24.55
CA GLY A 325 1.16 7.73 25.94
C GLY A 325 2.38 8.27 26.66
N ILE A 326 2.12 8.97 27.76
CA ILE A 326 3.12 9.64 28.60
C ILE A 326 2.72 9.55 30.08
N LYS A 327 3.69 9.48 30.99
CA LYS A 327 3.38 9.60 32.42
C LYS A 327 2.91 11.02 32.70
N GLU A 328 1.84 11.18 33.48
CA GLU A 328 1.23 12.49 33.80
C GLU A 328 2.27 13.53 34.24
N LYS A 329 3.19 13.14 35.14
CA LYS A 329 4.28 14.01 35.64
C LYS A 329 5.25 14.52 34.56
N ASP A 330 5.37 13.80 33.44
CA ASP A 330 6.31 14.11 32.36
C ASP A 330 5.62 14.96 31.27
N ASN A 331 4.28 15.05 31.30
CA ASN A 331 3.47 15.81 30.36
C ASN A 331 3.36 17.28 30.80
N THR A 332 4.48 17.99 30.78
CA THR A 332 4.56 19.41 31.14
C THR A 332 4.73 20.29 29.90
N ALA A 333 4.30 21.55 29.98
CA ALA A 333 4.38 22.48 28.85
C ALA A 333 5.82 22.67 28.37
N ILE A 334 6.01 22.54 27.07
CA ILE A 334 7.30 22.73 26.38
C ILE A 334 7.60 24.23 26.33
N GLN A 335 8.81 24.61 26.75
CA GLN A 335 9.19 26.02 26.92
C GLN A 335 9.95 26.59 25.73
N LYS A 336 10.45 25.74 24.82
CA LYS A 336 11.27 26.20 23.68
C LYS A 336 11.21 25.24 22.49
N GLY A 337 11.10 25.82 21.29
CA GLY A 337 11.13 25.09 20.03
C GLY A 337 9.82 25.25 19.25
N ILE A 338 9.63 24.43 18.21
CA ILE A 338 8.44 24.45 17.35
C ILE A 338 7.15 24.01 18.09
N PHE A 339 7.31 23.47 19.30
CA PHE A 339 6.25 22.96 20.16
C PHE A 339 6.05 23.82 21.41
N GLU A 340 6.60 25.04 21.45
CA GLU A 340 6.40 25.98 22.55
C GLU A 340 4.89 26.13 22.89
N ASP A 341 4.60 26.22 24.20
CA ASP A 341 3.26 26.25 24.79
C ASP A 341 2.40 24.99 24.57
N LYS A 342 2.95 23.93 23.94
CA LYS A 342 2.28 22.64 23.82
C LYS A 342 2.76 21.64 24.86
N TYR A 343 1.95 20.62 25.05
CA TYR A 343 2.27 19.43 25.83
C TYR A 343 2.87 18.34 24.91
N PRO A 344 3.89 17.58 25.36
CA PRO A 344 4.51 16.53 24.54
C PRO A 344 3.51 15.51 24.00
N LEU A 345 2.48 15.15 24.77
CA LEU A 345 1.43 14.22 24.30
C LEU A 345 0.61 14.81 23.15
N GLU A 346 0.24 16.08 23.24
CA GLU A 346 -0.52 16.76 22.19
C GLU A 346 0.30 16.90 20.92
N ALA A 347 1.53 17.40 21.06
CA ALA A 347 2.46 17.56 19.96
C ALA A 347 2.75 16.22 19.27
N GLY A 348 3.03 15.16 20.05
CA GLY A 348 3.26 13.82 19.53
C GLY A 348 2.05 13.26 18.78
N TYR A 349 0.84 13.48 19.30
CA TYR A 349 -0.41 13.02 18.70
C TYR A 349 -0.71 13.71 17.36
N GLU A 350 -0.61 15.05 17.33
CA GLU A 350 -0.84 15.83 16.12
C GLU A 350 0.12 15.44 15.00
N TRP A 351 1.41 15.30 15.33
CA TRP A 351 2.42 14.93 14.34
C TRP A 351 2.35 13.47 13.92
N MET A 352 1.92 12.56 14.81
CA MET A 352 1.61 11.20 14.44
C MET A 352 0.51 11.15 13.38
N LYS A 353 -0.59 11.88 13.59
CA LYS A 353 -1.68 11.95 12.63
C LYS A 353 -1.21 12.48 11.27
N LYS A 354 -0.45 13.58 11.27
CA LYS A 354 0.09 14.17 10.02
C LYS A 354 1.05 13.22 9.31
N ALA A 355 2.00 12.61 10.03
CA ALA A 355 2.97 11.70 9.43
C ALA A 355 2.28 10.50 8.75
N LEU A 356 1.28 9.90 9.42
CA LEU A 356 0.56 8.75 8.88
C LEU A 356 -0.31 9.11 7.66
N ASN A 357 -0.84 10.34 7.61
CA ASN A 357 -1.71 10.81 6.52
C ASN A 357 -0.94 11.41 5.33
N GLU A 358 0.17 12.13 5.57
CA GLU A 358 0.84 12.95 4.57
C GLU A 358 2.20 12.39 4.12
N HIS A 359 2.87 11.60 4.97
CA HIS A 359 4.16 10.98 4.65
C HIS A 359 4.02 9.48 4.34
N GLY A 360 3.06 8.82 4.99
CA GLY A 360 2.87 7.38 4.93
C GLY A 360 3.91 6.61 5.75
N ILE A 361 3.61 5.35 6.06
CA ILE A 361 4.45 4.46 6.87
C ILE A 361 4.72 3.14 6.15
N GLY A 362 5.91 2.58 6.39
CA GLY A 362 6.33 1.32 5.79
C GLY A 362 7.16 1.53 4.53
N ALA A 363 7.17 0.52 3.65
CA ALA A 363 7.97 0.53 2.44
C ALA A 363 7.23 1.16 1.26
N LYS A 364 7.99 1.75 0.33
CA LYS A 364 7.51 2.27 -0.96
C LYS A 364 6.46 3.40 -0.84
N THR A 365 6.57 4.25 0.19
CA THR A 365 5.70 5.43 0.37
C THR A 365 5.76 6.39 -0.81
N ALA A 366 6.93 6.61 -1.41
CA ALA A 366 7.11 7.47 -2.59
C ALA A 366 6.25 7.09 -3.81
N VAL A 367 5.72 5.85 -3.88
CA VAL A 367 4.83 5.39 -4.96
C VAL A 367 3.42 5.07 -4.46
N GLY A 368 3.02 5.62 -3.31
CA GLY A 368 1.64 5.62 -2.82
C GLY A 368 1.29 4.52 -1.81
N TYR A 369 2.24 3.71 -1.35
CA TYR A 369 1.97 2.72 -0.29
C TYR A 369 2.00 3.36 1.10
N GLY A 370 1.23 2.80 2.02
CA GLY A 370 1.37 3.11 3.44
C GLY A 370 0.78 4.44 3.92
N TYR A 371 0.04 5.17 3.08
CA TYR A 371 -0.78 6.31 3.49
C TYR A 371 -2.03 5.83 4.23
N LEU A 372 -2.44 6.53 5.29
CA LEU A 372 -3.62 6.19 6.09
C LEU A 372 -4.58 7.37 6.30
N GLN A 373 -5.88 7.05 6.36
CA GLN A 373 -6.97 8.02 6.61
C GLN A 373 -7.97 7.55 7.68
#